data_AF-A0A4R9F0B6-F1
#
_entry.id   AF-A0A4R9F0B6-F1
#
_cell.length_a   1.000
_cell.length_b   1.000
_cell.length_c   1.000
_cell.angle_alpha   90.00
_cell.angle_beta   90.00
_cell.angle_gamma   90.00
#
_symmetry.space_group_name_H-M   'P 1'
#
loop_
_entity.id
_entity.type
_entity.pdbx_description
1 polymer ?
#
loop_
_entity_poly.entity_id
_entity_poly.type
_entity_poly.pdbx_seq_one_letter_code
_entity_poly.pdbx_strand_id
1 'polypeptide(L)'
;MTKAALRHGVLHHTGDSDPAERSHIDLMSWVITGLRHRQSRRALGEYHTPPDISDLISAMLAADRRPQADAFLEPTAGTGGMVRSAAQDLRREGQDPSDFPWVMLELDPLSAAGAAVNVHVWGLGPRAVAASGDVLADGDLDQQARAHRRDMARHRDLLVELIGFAIATRTSDQLLRSLLAQQPNAHRRTDDRPTGAT
;
A
#
# COMPACT_ATOMS: atom_id res chain seq x y z
N MET A 1 8.01 -0.43 21.82
CA MET A 1 6.86 0.22 21.15
C MET A 1 5.71 -0.74 20.87
N THR A 2 5.94 -1.92 20.29
CA THR A 2 4.89 -2.92 19.96
C THR A 2 3.96 -3.26 21.14
N LYS A 3 4.52 -3.50 22.34
CA LYS A 3 3.73 -3.80 23.55
C LYS A 3 2.82 -2.63 23.98
N ALA A 4 3.26 -1.39 23.78
CA ALA A 4 2.47 -0.21 24.08
C ALA A 4 1.33 -0.03 23.05
N ALA A 5 1.63 -0.20 21.76
CA ALA A 5 0.63 -0.14 20.69
C ALA A 5 -0.48 -1.19 20.89
N LEU A 6 -0.11 -2.42 21.25
CA LEU A 6 -1.07 -3.48 21.57
C LEU A 6 -1.89 -3.15 22.83
N ARG A 7 -1.25 -2.68 23.90
CA ARG A 7 -1.93 -2.32 25.16
C ARG A 7 -2.92 -1.15 25.00
N HIS A 8 -2.61 -0.22 24.11
CA HIS A 8 -3.46 0.94 23.84
C HIS A 8 -4.44 0.72 22.68
N GLY A 9 -4.61 -0.52 22.21
CA GLY A 9 -5.68 -0.86 21.28
C GLY A 9 -5.50 -0.31 19.87
N VAL A 10 -4.27 -0.02 19.44
CA VAL A 10 -3.99 0.52 18.09
C VAL A 10 -4.60 -0.37 17.01
N LEU A 11 -4.54 -1.69 17.17
CA LEU A 11 -5.12 -2.65 16.23
C LEU A 11 -6.65 -2.60 16.17
N HIS A 12 -7.33 -2.15 17.23
CA HIS A 12 -8.79 -1.95 17.20
C HIS A 12 -9.19 -0.81 16.27
N HIS A 13 -8.28 0.12 16.01
CA HIS A 13 -8.55 1.29 15.19
C HIS A 13 -8.07 1.14 13.74
N THR A 14 -7.11 0.25 13.47
CA THR A 14 -6.50 0.12 12.14
C THR A 14 -6.55 -1.29 11.56
N GLY A 15 -6.96 -2.29 12.35
CA GLY A 15 -6.87 -3.71 12.02
C GLY A 15 -8.16 -4.38 11.56
N ASP A 16 -9.26 -3.62 11.39
CA ASP A 16 -10.51 -4.18 10.87
C ASP A 16 -10.34 -4.66 9.42
N SER A 17 -11.05 -5.70 9.00
CA SER A 17 -11.07 -6.16 7.60
C SER A 17 -11.84 -5.21 6.67
N ASP A 18 -12.80 -4.45 7.19
CA ASP A 18 -13.52 -3.41 6.45
C ASP A 18 -12.73 -2.09 6.45
N PRO A 19 -12.34 -1.56 5.28
CA PRO A 19 -11.71 -0.24 5.18
C PRO A 19 -12.49 0.89 5.85
N ALA A 20 -13.83 0.85 5.88
CA ALA A 20 -14.66 1.87 6.51
C ALA A 20 -14.35 2.00 8.01
N GLU A 21 -14.34 0.87 8.72
CA GLU A 21 -14.14 0.80 10.16
C GLU A 21 -12.72 1.20 10.58
N ARG A 22 -11.71 0.74 9.84
CA ARG A 22 -10.32 1.14 10.11
C ARG A 22 -9.95 2.55 9.60
N SER A 23 -10.89 3.25 8.96
CA SER A 23 -10.75 4.64 8.54
C SER A 23 -11.44 5.62 9.48
N HIS A 24 -11.95 5.20 10.65
CA HIS A 24 -12.63 6.11 11.56
C HIS A 24 -11.70 7.13 12.24
N ILE A 25 -10.40 6.85 12.34
CA ILE A 25 -9.45 7.81 12.92
C ILE A 25 -8.21 7.97 12.04
N ASP A 26 -7.61 9.15 12.10
CA ASP A 26 -6.25 9.37 11.59
C ASP A 26 -5.24 9.16 12.73
N LEU A 27 -4.92 7.89 12.99
CA LEU A 27 -3.97 7.53 14.05
C LEU A 27 -2.57 8.14 13.82
N MET A 28 -2.13 8.21 12.56
CA MET A 28 -0.81 8.77 12.23
C MET A 28 -0.72 10.24 12.62
N SER A 29 -1.80 11.01 12.44
CA SER A 29 -1.84 12.39 12.91
C SER A 29 -1.64 12.51 14.43
N TRP A 30 -2.32 11.66 15.20
CA TRP A 30 -2.16 11.63 16.66
C TRP A 30 -0.75 11.25 17.09
N VAL A 31 -0.17 10.23 16.43
CA VAL A 31 1.19 9.77 16.72
C VAL A 31 2.22 10.87 16.42
N ILE A 32 2.15 11.47 15.22
CA ILE A 32 3.11 12.50 14.80
C ILE A 32 2.94 13.75 15.68
N THR A 33 1.71 14.19 15.92
CA THR A 33 1.43 15.37 16.75
C THR A 33 1.84 15.16 18.22
N GLY A 34 1.65 13.95 18.75
CA GLY A 34 2.00 13.59 20.12
C GLY A 34 3.50 13.41 20.34
N LEU A 35 4.25 12.98 19.31
CA LEU A 35 5.69 12.79 19.37
C LEU A 35 6.49 14.04 18.99
N ARG A 36 5.90 15.00 18.27
CA ARG A 36 6.59 16.21 17.81
C ARG A 36 6.89 17.15 18.98
N HIS A 37 8.16 17.54 19.12
CA HIS A 37 8.59 18.50 20.15
C HIS A 37 7.87 19.85 19.99
N ARG A 38 7.47 20.47 21.11
CA ARG A 38 6.60 21.66 21.13
C ARG A 38 7.15 22.85 20.32
N GLN A 39 8.47 23.00 20.22
CA GLN A 39 9.11 24.05 19.40
C GLN A 39 9.01 23.77 17.90
N SER A 40 9.10 22.51 17.47
CA SER A 40 8.99 22.12 16.06
C SER A 40 7.57 22.36 15.52
N ARG A 41 6.54 22.16 16.36
CA ARG A 41 5.14 22.49 16.02
C ARG A 41 4.91 23.99 15.74
N ARG A 42 5.69 24.87 16.39
CA ARG A 42 5.57 26.33 16.24
C ARG A 42 6.33 26.86 15.03
N ALA A 43 7.45 26.23 14.69
CA ALA A 43 8.32 26.67 13.59
C ALA A 43 7.76 26.31 12.21
N LEU A 44 7.02 25.20 12.08
CA LEU A 44 6.49 24.73 10.79
C LEU A 44 5.09 25.28 10.45
N GLY A 45 4.38 25.87 11.43
CA GLY A 45 3.03 26.40 11.20
C GLY A 45 1.98 25.34 10.83
N GLU A 46 2.33 24.05 10.93
CA GLU A 46 1.44 22.92 10.67
C GLU A 46 0.39 22.81 11.76
N TYR A 47 -0.86 23.07 11.39
CA TYR A 47 -2.02 22.83 12.23
C TYR A 47 -2.77 21.61 11.71
N HIS A 48 -2.97 20.63 12.59
CA HIS A 48 -3.86 19.52 12.30
C HIS A 48 -5.28 20.04 12.10
N THR A 49 -5.86 19.85 10.92
CA THR A 49 -7.29 20.08 10.67
C THR A 49 -8.09 19.08 11.50
N PRO A 50 -8.91 19.52 12.47
CA PRO A 50 -9.72 18.61 13.27
C PRO A 50 -10.65 17.76 12.39
N PRO A 51 -10.92 16.49 12.76
CA PRO A 51 -11.73 15.59 11.94
C PRO A 51 -13.09 16.16 11.53
N ASP A 52 -13.80 16.80 12.46
CA ASP A 52 -15.12 17.39 12.20
C ASP A 52 -15.07 18.50 11.13
N ILE A 53 -13.96 19.23 11.06
CA ILE A 53 -13.74 20.28 10.05
C ILE A 53 -13.43 19.65 8.69
N SER A 54 -12.62 18.59 8.67
CA SER A 54 -12.38 17.82 7.44
C SER A 54 -13.67 17.20 6.91
N ASP A 55 -14.48 16.58 7.76
CA ASP A 55 -15.76 15.99 7.38
C ASP A 55 -16.73 17.07 6.85
N LEU A 56 -16.81 18.24 7.49
CA LEU A 56 -17.61 19.36 7.02
C LEU A 56 -17.18 19.87 5.64
N ILE A 57 -15.88 20.16 5.46
CA ILE A 57 -15.35 20.67 4.18
C ILE A 57 -15.56 19.62 3.08
N SER A 58 -15.29 18.35 3.40
CA SER A 58 -15.49 17.23 2.49
C SER A 58 -16.93 17.14 1.99
N ALA A 59 -17.91 17.28 2.89
CA ALA A 59 -19.33 17.30 2.56
C ALA A 59 -19.73 18.53 1.73
N MET A 60 -19.15 19.71 2.02
CA MET A 60 -19.39 20.91 1.22
C MET A 60 -18.90 20.74 -0.23
N LEU A 61 -17.74 20.10 -0.40
CA LEU A 61 -17.15 19.84 -1.72
C LEU A 61 -17.80 18.67 -2.46
N ALA A 62 -18.58 17.83 -1.78
CA ALA A 62 -19.19 16.64 -2.37
C ALA A 62 -20.13 16.96 -3.54
N ALA A 63 -20.88 18.06 -3.46
CA ALA A 63 -21.80 18.50 -4.52
C ALA A 63 -21.08 18.85 -5.84
N ASP A 64 -19.83 19.29 -5.75
CA ASP A 64 -18.99 19.67 -6.89
C ASP A 64 -18.05 18.54 -7.36
N ARG A 65 -18.06 17.37 -6.68
CA ARG A 65 -17.26 16.22 -7.10
C ARG A 65 -17.77 15.69 -8.43
N ARG A 66 -17.06 16.04 -9.50
CA ARG A 66 -17.30 15.45 -10.82
C ARG A 66 -16.87 13.99 -10.80
N PRO A 67 -17.76 13.04 -11.15
CA PRO A 67 -17.37 11.65 -11.24
C PRO A 67 -16.42 11.46 -12.43
N GLN A 68 -15.32 10.73 -12.17
CA GLN A 68 -14.54 9.97 -13.14
C GLN A 68 -13.71 10.76 -14.17
N ALA A 69 -12.62 11.39 -13.72
CA ALA A 69 -11.36 11.50 -14.50
C ALA A 69 -10.24 12.12 -13.66
N ASP A 70 -10.58 13.11 -12.85
CA ASP A 70 -9.60 13.89 -12.11
C ASP A 70 -9.27 13.23 -10.78
N ALA A 71 -7.99 13.26 -10.40
CA ALA A 71 -7.58 12.73 -9.11
C ALA A 71 -8.02 13.66 -7.99
N PHE A 72 -8.37 13.08 -6.85
CA PHE A 72 -8.44 13.84 -5.60
C PHE A 72 -7.04 14.29 -5.24
N LEU A 73 -6.75 15.57 -5.43
CA LEU A 73 -5.46 16.20 -5.12
C LEU A 73 -5.61 17.03 -3.85
N GLU A 74 -4.81 16.70 -2.84
CA GLU A 74 -4.60 17.54 -1.66
C GLU A 74 -3.13 18.00 -1.64
N PRO A 75 -2.85 19.28 -1.91
CA PRO A 75 -1.49 19.81 -2.03
C PRO A 75 -0.77 19.98 -0.69
N THR A 76 -1.51 19.94 0.44
CA THR A 76 -1.00 20.11 1.80
C THR A 76 -1.62 19.08 2.74
N ALA A 77 -1.40 17.82 2.41
CA ALA A 77 -2.18 16.72 2.96
C ALA A 77 -1.95 16.45 4.44
N GLY A 78 -0.79 16.83 4.99
CA GLY A 78 -0.34 16.30 6.27
C GLY A 78 -0.35 14.78 6.22
N THR A 79 -1.11 14.17 7.13
CA THR A 79 -1.35 12.72 7.18
C THR A 79 -2.58 12.26 6.37
N GLY A 80 -3.31 13.19 5.73
CA GLY A 80 -4.40 12.89 4.81
C GLY A 80 -5.82 13.02 5.39
N GLY A 81 -6.03 13.79 6.46
CA GLY A 81 -7.35 13.90 7.13
C GLY A 81 -8.50 14.32 6.19
N MET A 82 -8.24 15.22 5.23
CA MET A 82 -9.23 15.60 4.22
C MET A 82 -9.55 14.44 3.27
N VAL A 83 -8.51 13.72 2.83
CA VAL A 83 -8.63 12.54 1.95
C VAL A 83 -9.39 11.41 2.65
N ARG A 84 -9.14 11.16 3.93
CA ARG A 84 -9.93 10.23 4.75
C ARG A 84 -11.41 10.57 4.70
N SER A 85 -11.74 11.83 4.91
CA SER A 85 -13.13 12.33 4.96
C SER A 85 -13.82 12.13 3.61
N ALA A 86 -13.13 12.48 2.52
CA ALA A 86 -13.62 12.26 1.17
C ALA A 86 -13.85 10.76 0.86
N ALA A 87 -12.91 9.89 1.27
CA ALA A 87 -13.07 8.45 1.13
C ALA A 87 -14.25 7.90 1.93
N GLN A 88 -14.53 8.43 3.12
CA GLN A 88 -15.71 8.03 3.90
C GLN A 88 -17.01 8.49 3.25
N ASP A 89 -17.05 9.67 2.64
CA ASP A 89 -18.22 10.11 1.86
C ASP A 89 -18.52 9.17 0.70
N LEU A 90 -17.49 8.80 -0.09
CA LEU A 90 -17.64 7.84 -1.19
C LEU A 90 -18.24 6.52 -0.70
N ARG A 91 -17.78 6.01 0.45
CA ARG A 91 -18.33 4.78 1.04
C ARG A 91 -19.79 4.94 1.47
N ARG A 92 -20.16 6.08 2.06
CA ARG A 92 -21.56 6.37 2.43
C ARG A 92 -22.46 6.41 1.19
N GLU A 93 -21.90 6.80 0.04
CA GLU A 93 -22.55 6.78 -1.28
C GLU A 93 -22.53 5.40 -1.95
N GLY A 94 -21.95 4.37 -1.31
CA GLY A 94 -21.85 3.01 -1.84
C GLY A 94 -20.76 2.82 -2.89
N GLN A 95 -19.81 3.76 -3.00
CA GLN A 95 -18.67 3.69 -3.90
C GLN A 95 -17.42 3.16 -3.18
N ASP A 96 -16.53 2.48 -3.91
CA ASP A 96 -15.25 2.06 -3.38
C ASP A 96 -14.18 3.16 -3.61
N PRO A 97 -13.57 3.73 -2.55
CA PRO A 97 -12.46 4.67 -2.69
C PRO A 97 -11.29 4.14 -3.55
N SER A 98 -11.10 2.82 -3.65
CA SER A 98 -10.06 2.21 -4.47
C SER A 98 -10.28 2.42 -5.99
N ASP A 99 -11.51 2.79 -6.37
CA ASP A 99 -11.89 3.11 -7.75
C ASP A 99 -11.45 4.51 -8.21
N PHE A 100 -10.80 5.29 -7.33
CA PHE A 100 -10.39 6.67 -7.62
C PHE A 100 -8.87 6.87 -7.53
N PRO A 101 -8.29 7.82 -8.30
CA PRO A 101 -6.93 8.26 -8.10
C PRO A 101 -6.85 9.28 -6.95
N TRP A 102 -5.85 9.12 -6.10
CA TRP A 102 -5.60 10.00 -4.95
C TRP A 102 -4.17 10.52 -5.00
N VAL A 103 -3.98 11.81 -4.73
CA VAL A 103 -2.67 12.43 -4.62
C VAL A 103 -2.63 13.27 -3.34
N MET A 104 -1.68 12.94 -2.47
CA MET A 104 -1.38 13.68 -1.25
C MET A 104 0.04 14.21 -1.35
N LEU A 105 0.19 15.53 -1.36
CA LEU A 105 1.49 16.21 -1.34
C LEU A 105 1.69 16.84 0.02
N GLU A 106 2.91 16.77 0.54
CA GLU A 106 3.21 17.27 1.87
C GLU A 106 4.67 17.74 1.99
N LEU A 107 4.91 18.90 2.61
CA LEU A 107 6.26 19.42 2.76
C LEU A 107 7.06 18.62 3.81
N ASP A 108 6.43 18.25 4.93
CA ASP A 108 7.08 17.51 6.02
C ASP A 108 7.19 16.00 5.70
N PRO A 109 8.41 15.44 5.60
CA PRO A 109 8.59 14.04 5.21
C PRO A 109 7.94 13.02 6.16
N LEU A 110 7.81 13.37 7.44
CA LEU A 110 7.21 12.47 8.44
C LEU A 110 5.69 12.42 8.27
N SER A 111 5.05 13.56 8.05
CA SER A 111 3.63 13.65 7.71
C SER A 111 3.33 12.94 6.38
N ALA A 112 4.17 13.14 5.35
CA ALA A 112 4.05 12.44 4.07
C ALA A 112 4.16 10.90 4.23
N ALA A 113 5.08 10.42 5.06
CA ALA A 113 5.18 9.00 5.39
C ALA A 113 3.93 8.50 6.15
N GLY A 114 3.37 9.32 7.04
CA GLY A 114 2.09 9.04 7.69
C GLY A 114 0.93 8.92 6.69
N ALA A 115 0.86 9.83 5.71
CA ALA A 115 -0.09 9.75 4.61
C ALA A 115 0.09 8.46 3.79
N ALA A 116 1.33 8.06 3.49
CA ALA A 116 1.62 6.81 2.78
C ALA A 116 1.14 5.57 3.55
N VAL A 117 1.30 5.53 4.88
CA VAL A 117 0.72 4.47 5.72
C VAL A 117 -0.81 4.50 5.64
N ASN A 118 -1.40 5.70 5.75
CA ASN A 118 -2.84 5.89 5.73
C ASN A 118 -3.48 5.52 4.38
N VAL A 119 -2.77 5.64 3.25
CA VAL A 119 -3.21 5.08 1.95
C VAL A 119 -3.60 3.61 2.07
N HIS A 120 -2.78 2.83 2.79
CA HIS A 120 -3.01 1.40 2.97
C HIS A 120 -4.08 1.12 4.02
N VAL A 121 -3.99 1.78 5.18
CA VAL A 121 -4.97 1.61 6.26
C VAL A 121 -6.37 1.96 5.74
N TRP A 122 -6.52 3.05 5.01
CA TRP A 122 -7.81 3.49 4.50
C TRP A 122 -8.21 2.84 3.18
N GLY A 123 -7.46 1.87 2.66
CA GLY A 123 -7.86 1.14 1.45
C GLY A 123 -8.11 2.03 0.23
N LEU A 124 -7.31 3.08 0.03
CA LEU A 124 -7.46 4.01 -1.10
C LEU A 124 -7.05 3.40 -2.46
N GLY A 125 -6.55 2.18 -2.44
CA GLY A 125 -6.21 1.43 -3.64
C GLY A 125 -4.85 1.79 -4.27
N PRO A 126 -4.49 1.10 -5.36
CA PRO A 126 -3.15 1.16 -5.96
C PRO A 126 -2.86 2.43 -6.75
N ARG A 127 -3.88 3.29 -6.94
CA ARG A 127 -3.75 4.57 -7.64
C ARG A 127 -3.50 5.75 -6.71
N ALA A 128 -3.54 5.52 -5.39
CA ALA A 128 -3.19 6.52 -4.40
C ALA A 128 -1.67 6.72 -4.32
N VAL A 129 -1.25 7.98 -4.17
CA VAL A 129 0.15 8.38 -3.98
C VAL A 129 0.25 9.39 -2.86
N ALA A 130 1.26 9.23 -2.01
CA ALA A 130 1.73 10.27 -1.09
C ALA A 130 3.17 10.65 -1.47
N ALA A 131 3.47 11.94 -1.56
CA ALA A 131 4.80 12.43 -1.87
C ALA A 131 5.20 13.58 -0.96
N SER A 132 6.50 13.68 -0.68
CA SER A 132 7.07 14.78 0.07
C SER A 132 7.76 15.77 -0.87
N GLY A 133 7.46 17.07 -0.73
CA GLY A 133 8.07 18.11 -1.53
C GLY A 133 7.42 19.48 -1.35
N ASP A 134 8.08 20.51 -1.87
CA ASP A 134 7.57 21.87 -1.86
C ASP A 134 6.73 22.12 -3.13
N VAL A 135 5.41 22.11 -2.97
CA VAL A 135 4.44 22.34 -4.06
C VAL A 135 4.50 23.75 -4.66
N LEU A 136 5.10 24.72 -3.96
CA LEU A 136 5.30 26.07 -4.47
C LEU A 136 6.57 26.16 -5.31
N ALA A 137 7.60 25.37 -4.98
CA ALA A 137 8.86 25.31 -5.73
C ALA A 137 8.79 24.33 -6.91
N ASP A 138 8.01 23.26 -6.79
CA ASP A 138 7.86 22.20 -7.79
C ASP A 138 6.39 22.05 -8.21
N GLY A 139 6.02 22.74 -9.29
CA GLY A 139 4.66 22.76 -9.82
C GLY A 139 4.20 21.43 -10.43
N ASP A 140 5.13 20.52 -10.75
CA ASP A 140 4.83 19.22 -11.37
C ASP A 140 4.94 18.05 -10.37
N LEU A 141 5.01 18.34 -9.06
CA LEU A 141 5.24 17.34 -8.03
C LEU A 141 4.19 16.21 -8.04
N ASP A 142 2.93 16.51 -8.38
CA ASP A 142 1.88 15.49 -8.49
C ASP A 142 2.14 14.52 -9.66
N GLN A 143 2.56 15.04 -10.81
CA GLN A 143 2.88 14.26 -11.99
C GLN A 143 4.11 13.39 -11.75
N GLN A 144 5.14 13.95 -11.11
CA GLN A 144 6.34 13.24 -10.72
C GLN A 144 6.03 12.10 -9.74
N ALA A 145 5.22 12.37 -8.72
CA ALA A 145 4.80 11.37 -7.74
C ALA A 145 4.06 10.19 -8.41
N ARG A 146 3.13 10.49 -9.35
CA ARG A 146 2.44 9.46 -10.14
C ARG A 146 3.38 8.69 -11.05
N ALA A 147 4.35 9.35 -11.68
CA ALA A 147 5.34 8.71 -12.53
C ALA A 147 6.22 7.75 -11.72
N HIS A 148 6.74 8.21 -10.58
CA HIS A 148 7.54 7.41 -9.68
C HIS A 148 6.79 6.16 -9.20
N ARG A 149 5.51 6.29 -8.82
CA ARG A 149 4.67 5.13 -8.46
C ARG A 149 4.53 4.14 -9.63
N ARG A 150 4.29 4.62 -10.86
CA ARG A 150 4.19 3.75 -12.04
C ARG A 150 5.49 2.98 -12.27
N ASP A 151 6.62 3.64 -12.11
CA ASP A 151 7.93 3.02 -12.30
C ASP A 151 8.22 1.98 -11.21
N MET A 152 7.89 2.28 -9.96
CA MET A 152 7.96 1.32 -8.84
C MET A 152 7.06 0.10 -9.04
N ALA A 153 5.84 0.30 -9.55
CA ALA A 153 4.94 -0.81 -9.87
C ALA A 153 5.52 -1.70 -10.98
N ARG A 154 6.02 -1.11 -12.08
CA ARG A 154 6.68 -1.88 -13.15
C ARG A 154 7.90 -2.64 -12.63
N HIS A 155 8.70 -2.00 -11.79
CA HIS A 155 9.88 -2.63 -11.21
C HIS A 155 9.50 -3.83 -10.34
N ARG A 156 8.49 -3.69 -9.48
CA ARG A 156 7.95 -4.80 -8.69
C ARG A 156 7.47 -5.95 -9.58
N ASP A 157 6.69 -5.64 -10.62
CA ASP A 157 6.10 -6.66 -11.50
C ASP A 157 7.19 -7.48 -12.21
N LEU A 158 8.26 -6.81 -12.67
CA LEU A 158 9.45 -7.46 -13.23
C LEU A 158 10.12 -8.41 -12.21
N LEU A 159 10.29 -7.97 -10.96
CA LEU A 159 10.91 -8.81 -9.93
C LEU A 159 10.05 -10.05 -9.62
N VAL A 160 8.73 -9.89 -9.55
CA VAL A 160 7.80 -11.00 -9.32
C VAL A 160 7.86 -12.02 -10.45
N GLU A 161 7.90 -11.56 -11.71
CA GLU A 161 8.06 -12.42 -12.88
C GLU A 161 9.38 -13.21 -12.82
N LEU A 162 10.49 -12.54 -12.52
CA LEU A 162 11.80 -13.17 -12.41
C LEU A 162 11.86 -14.22 -11.28
N ILE A 163 11.25 -13.92 -10.13
CA ILE A 163 11.14 -14.86 -9.00
C ILE A 163 10.29 -16.07 -9.43
N GLY A 164 9.16 -15.84 -10.09
CA GLY A 164 8.31 -16.90 -10.63
C GLY A 164 9.07 -17.82 -11.58
N PHE A 165 9.84 -17.25 -12.50
CA PHE A 165 10.70 -18.00 -13.42
C PHE A 165 11.77 -18.82 -12.69
N ALA A 166 12.43 -18.24 -11.69
CA ALA A 166 13.45 -18.94 -10.91
C ALA A 166 12.86 -20.12 -10.11
N ILE A 167 11.67 -19.94 -9.51
CA ILE A 167 10.94 -21.00 -8.81
C ILE A 167 10.55 -22.12 -9.77
N ALA A 168 10.00 -21.78 -10.94
CA ALA A 168 9.60 -22.76 -11.95
C ALA A 168 10.81 -23.58 -12.44
N THR A 169 11.93 -22.92 -12.73
CA THR A 169 13.17 -23.57 -13.19
C THR A 169 13.71 -24.54 -12.13
N ARG A 170 13.75 -24.11 -10.86
CA ARG A 170 14.19 -24.98 -9.75
C ARG A 170 13.27 -26.19 -9.58
N THR A 171 11.97 -26.00 -9.70
CA THR A 171 10.98 -27.08 -9.58
C THR A 171 11.16 -28.11 -10.70
N SER A 172 11.38 -27.64 -11.94
CA SER A 172 11.65 -28.52 -13.08
C SER A 172 12.94 -29.33 -12.92
N ASP A 173 14.03 -28.73 -12.45
CA ASP A 173 15.30 -29.44 -12.17
C ASP A 173 15.11 -30.51 -11.08
N GLN A 174 14.36 -30.18 -10.01
CA GLN A 174 14.05 -31.14 -8.95
C GLN A 174 13.23 -32.33 -9.47
N LEU A 175 12.21 -32.08 -10.29
CA LEU A 175 11.40 -33.14 -10.90
C LEU A 175 12.24 -34.01 -11.84
N LEU A 176 13.07 -33.41 -12.70
CA LEU A 176 13.96 -34.15 -13.60
C LEU A 176 14.93 -35.05 -12.83
N ARG A 177 15.57 -34.53 -11.78
CA ARG A 177 16.46 -35.32 -10.91
C ARG A 177 15.73 -36.46 -10.22
N SER A 178 14.48 -36.24 -9.79
CA SER A 178 13.67 -37.28 -9.15
C SER A 178 13.33 -38.43 -10.12
N LEU A 179 13.01 -38.12 -11.39
CA LEU A 179 12.74 -39.12 -12.42
C LEU A 179 14.00 -39.92 -12.76
N LEU A 180 15.14 -39.25 -12.92
CA LEU A 180 16.42 -39.90 -13.19
C LEU A 180 16.88 -40.79 -12.02
N ALA A 181 16.63 -40.38 -10.77
CA ALA A 181 16.95 -41.17 -9.59
C ALA A 181 16.07 -42.42 -9.42
N GLN A 182 14.87 -42.45 -10.00
CA GLN A 182 13.97 -43.61 -9.98
C GLN A 182 14.28 -44.66 -11.07
N GLN A 183 15.18 -44.36 -12.02
CA GLN A 183 15.48 -45.25 -13.15
C GLN A 183 16.48 -46.42 -12.95
N PRO A 184 17.22 -46.62 -11.85
CA PRO A 184 18.12 -47.77 -11.76
C PRO A 184 17.43 -48.96 -11.07
N ASN A 185 16.50 -49.65 -11.76
CA ASN A 185 16.12 -51.03 -11.40
C ASN A 185 15.36 -51.82 -12.50
N ALA A 186 15.05 -51.23 -13.66
CA ALA A 186 14.31 -51.91 -14.72
C ALA A 186 15.16 -52.76 -15.69
N HIS A 187 16.48 -52.87 -15.50
CA HIS A 187 17.39 -53.55 -16.45
C HIS A 187 18.26 -54.68 -15.86
N ARG A 188 17.97 -55.17 -14.64
CA ARG A 188 18.77 -56.24 -14.00
C ARG A 188 18.11 -57.61 -13.90
N ARG A 189 17.08 -57.92 -14.70
CA ARG A 189 16.42 -59.23 -14.72
C ARG A 189 16.18 -59.76 -16.14
N THR A 190 17.22 -59.90 -16.96
CA THR A 190 17.18 -60.77 -18.15
C THR A 190 18.58 -61.24 -18.53
N ASP A 191 19.27 -61.95 -17.63
CA ASP A 191 20.40 -62.79 -18.04
C ASP A 191 20.57 -63.91 -17.01
N ASP A 192 19.77 -64.95 -17.19
CA ASP A 192 20.06 -66.28 -16.67
C ASP A 192 19.29 -67.29 -17.53
N ARG A 193 19.86 -67.62 -18.70
CA ARG A 193 19.55 -68.87 -19.40
C ARG A 193 20.65 -69.86 -19.08
N PRO A 194 20.37 -70.99 -18.42
CA PRO A 194 21.30 -72.10 -18.42
C PRO A 194 21.18 -72.83 -19.77
N THR A 195 22.30 -72.83 -20.47
CA THR A 195 22.66 -73.73 -21.56
C THR A 195 22.79 -75.17 -21.05
N GLY A 196 22.14 -76.11 -21.74
CA GLY A 196 22.59 -77.50 -21.92
C GLY A 196 22.18 -78.52 -20.85
N ALA A 197 21.51 -79.59 -21.28
CA ALA A 197 22.07 -80.94 -21.35
C ALA A 197 21.00 -81.93 -21.89
N THR A 198 21.43 -82.68 -22.92
CA THR A 198 21.04 -84.04 -23.36
C THR A 198 19.63 -84.55 -23.12
#